data_AF-A0A1T5M016-F1
#
_entry.id   AF-A0A1T5M016-F1
#
_cell.length_a   1.000
_cell.length_b   1.000
_cell.length_c   1.000
_cell.angle_alpha   90.00
_cell.angle_beta   90.00
_cell.angle_gamma   90.00
#
_symmetry.space_group_name_H-M   'P 1'
#
loop_
_entity.id
_entity.type
_entity.pdbx_description
1 polymer ?
#
loop_
_entity_poly.entity_id
_entity_poly.type
_entity_poly.pdbx_seq_one_letter_code
_entity_poly.pdbx_strand_id
1 'polypeptide(L)'
;MISKPIMNKVENAIIFLLSILITTIIIFNIIINFEDAISLIVKNDYLEGFAIVFLSIILEAIPFVMIGAFISSIIQIFVSEKTIAKIILKSRFVGLVIASLMGLIFPVCECAIVPIMRRLLKKGVPLYIAVTFMLAVPIVNPVVLASTYYAFSGEVYMVFLRGLLGFVSAILIGHIVGIIQYKDNPLKNNDLPEHIDSDCGHKLHHHHSCSCGHDHHAKDSRNSIFSKTGSIIEHTSLE
;
A
#
# COMPACT_ATOMS: atom_id res chain seq x y z
N MET A 1 -1.01 53.65 5.18
CA MET A 1 -0.88 52.95 6.48
C MET A 1 -1.46 51.54 6.30
N ILE A 2 -0.67 50.61 5.76
CA ILE A 2 -1.14 49.24 5.49
C ILE A 2 -1.08 48.46 6.81
N SER A 3 -2.20 47.87 7.21
CA SER A 3 -2.41 47.23 8.51
C SER A 3 -1.33 46.17 8.78
N LYS A 4 -0.58 46.31 9.88
CA LYS A 4 0.45 45.35 10.38
C LYS A 4 0.11 43.85 10.17
N PRO A 5 -1.13 43.36 10.37
CA PRO A 5 -1.49 41.96 10.07
C PRO A 5 -1.33 41.53 8.61
N ILE A 6 -1.45 42.45 7.64
CA ILE A 6 -1.28 42.14 6.21
C ILE A 6 0.21 42.01 5.87
N MET A 7 1.05 42.84 6.48
CA MET A 7 2.50 42.86 6.24
C MET A 7 3.18 41.59 6.74
N ASN A 8 2.80 41.10 7.93
CA ASN A 8 3.31 39.82 8.47
C ASN A 8 2.86 38.60 7.64
N LYS A 9 1.67 38.67 7.02
CA LYS A 9 1.16 37.60 6.16
C LYS A 9 1.94 37.52 4.84
N VAL A 10 2.33 38.67 4.29
CA VAL A 10 3.18 38.78 3.10
C VAL A 10 4.61 38.32 3.40
N GLU A 11 5.18 38.73 4.54
CA GLU A 11 6.52 38.30 4.96
C GLU A 11 6.61 36.79 5.15
N ASN A 12 5.62 36.18 5.83
CA ASN A 12 5.56 34.73 5.98
C ASN A 12 5.36 33.99 4.65
N ALA A 13 4.59 34.56 3.72
CA ALA A 13 4.42 33.99 2.38
C ALA A 13 5.74 34.04 1.57
N ILE A 14 6.51 35.13 1.70
CA ILE A 14 7.82 35.28 1.05
C ILE A 14 8.82 34.28 1.64
N ILE A 15 8.88 34.14 2.96
CA ILE A 15 9.77 33.17 3.64
C ILE A 15 9.44 31.75 3.21
N PHE A 16 8.15 31.40 3.10
CA PHE A 16 7.72 30.08 2.64
C PHE A 16 8.14 29.80 1.20
N LEU A 17 7.96 30.77 0.29
CA LEU A 17 8.38 30.65 -1.10
C LEU A 17 9.90 30.51 -1.25
N LEU A 18 10.68 31.28 -0.47
CA LEU A 18 12.14 31.18 -0.45
C LEU A 18 12.62 29.84 0.10
N SER A 19 11.96 29.32 1.14
CA SER A 19 12.26 27.99 1.71
C SER A 19 12.06 26.88 0.68
N ILE A 20 10.97 26.93 -0.09
CA ILE A 20 10.70 25.97 -1.17
C ILE A 20 11.77 26.07 -2.27
N LEU A 21 12.14 27.29 -2.66
CA LEU A 21 13.15 27.54 -3.69
C LEU A 21 14.53 27.01 -3.27
N ILE A 22 14.97 27.32 -2.06
CA ILE A 22 16.24 26.86 -1.49
C ILE A 22 16.28 25.34 -1.37
N THR A 23 15.21 24.74 -0.85
CA THR A 23 15.10 23.27 -0.75
C THR A 23 15.23 22.61 -2.12
N THR A 24 14.59 23.17 -3.14
CA THR A 24 14.64 22.66 -4.52
C THR A 24 16.05 22.77 -5.11
N ILE A 25 16.75 23.90 -4.89
CA ILE A 25 18.12 24.11 -5.36
C ILE A 25 19.12 23.17 -4.68
N ILE A 26 18.97 22.94 -3.37
CA ILE A 26 19.83 22.01 -2.61
C ILE A 26 19.64 20.59 -3.13
N ILE A 27 18.40 20.14 -3.32
CA ILE A 27 18.10 18.82 -3.87
C ILE A 27 18.69 18.67 -5.28
N PHE A 28 18.55 19.67 -6.13
CA PHE A 28 19.11 19.66 -7.49
C PHE A 28 20.64 19.57 -7.50
N ASN A 29 21.32 20.34 -6.64
CA ASN A 29 22.78 20.26 -6.51
C ASN A 29 23.24 18.91 -5.95
N ILE A 30 22.53 18.33 -5.00
CA ILE A 30 22.83 16.99 -4.48
C ILE A 30 22.73 15.96 -5.60
N ILE A 31 21.70 16.04 -6.45
CA ILE A 31 21.52 15.13 -7.59
C ILE A 31 22.68 15.25 -8.59
N ILE A 32 23.08 16.47 -8.95
CA ILE A 32 24.18 16.70 -9.92
C ILE A 32 25.51 16.15 -9.39
N ASN A 33 25.87 16.48 -8.15
CA ASN A 33 27.15 16.06 -7.56
C ASN A 33 27.22 14.56 -7.25
N PHE A 34 26.09 13.87 -7.29
CA PHE A 34 26.02 12.44 -6.98
C PHE A 34 26.50 11.58 -8.16
N GLU A 35 26.29 12.01 -9.41
CA GLU A 35 26.85 11.33 -10.58
C GLU A 35 28.39 11.40 -10.59
N ASP A 36 28.96 12.56 -10.26
CA ASP A 36 30.41 12.76 -10.18
C ASP A 36 31.05 11.97 -9.01
N ALA A 37 30.31 11.76 -7.92
CA ALA A 37 30.78 10.94 -6.81
C ALA A 37 30.81 9.44 -7.16
N ILE A 38 29.86 8.97 -7.98
CA ILE A 38 29.78 7.57 -8.41
C ILE A 38 30.94 7.21 -9.36
N SER A 39 31.29 8.08 -10.30
CA SER A 39 32.40 7.85 -11.25
C SER A 39 33.77 7.76 -10.55
N LEU A 40 33.93 8.45 -9.40
CA LEU A 40 35.14 8.34 -8.57
C LEU A 40 35.22 7.07 -7.72
N ILE A 41 34.07 6.53 -7.28
CA ILE A 41 33.99 5.34 -6.43
C ILE A 41 34.08 4.05 -7.28
N VAL A 42 33.56 4.07 -8.50
CA VAL A 42 33.45 2.88 -9.35
C VAL A 42 34.44 2.94 -10.50
N LYS A 43 35.65 2.44 -10.24
CA LYS A 43 36.79 2.45 -11.17
C LYS A 43 36.70 1.51 -12.38
N ASN A 44 35.61 0.78 -12.55
CA ASN A 44 35.44 -0.24 -13.59
C ASN A 44 34.21 0.09 -14.43
N ASP A 45 34.41 0.34 -15.73
CA ASP A 45 33.41 0.88 -16.66
C ASP A 45 32.07 0.08 -16.65
N TYR A 46 32.13 -1.24 -16.45
CA TYR A 46 30.94 -2.09 -16.37
C TYR A 46 30.15 -1.91 -15.08
N LEU A 47 30.84 -1.72 -13.95
CA LEU A 47 30.20 -1.52 -12.65
C LEU A 47 29.64 -0.10 -12.57
N GLU A 48 30.29 0.87 -13.23
CA GLU A 48 29.85 2.26 -13.28
C GLU A 48 28.51 2.36 -14.02
N GLY A 49 28.41 1.78 -15.22
CA GLY A 49 27.16 1.74 -15.98
C GLY A 49 26.02 1.04 -15.23
N PHE A 50 26.31 -0.08 -14.56
CA PHE A 50 25.32 -0.76 -13.72
C PHE A 50 24.87 0.10 -12.53
N ALA A 51 25.82 0.71 -11.80
CA ALA A 51 25.53 1.55 -10.66
C ALA A 51 24.69 2.77 -11.04
N ILE A 52 25.00 3.43 -12.15
CA ILE A 52 24.23 4.57 -12.67
C ILE A 52 22.79 4.16 -12.99
N VAL A 53 22.58 3.07 -13.74
CA VAL A 53 21.23 2.61 -14.10
C VAL A 53 20.43 2.20 -12.85
N PHE A 54 21.04 1.44 -11.95
CA PHE A 54 20.40 1.00 -10.71
C PHE A 54 19.97 2.19 -9.84
N LEU A 55 20.88 3.15 -9.68
CA LEU A 55 20.66 4.33 -8.88
C LEU A 55 19.61 5.27 -9.49
N SER A 56 19.60 5.38 -10.83
CA SER A 56 18.57 6.10 -11.57
C SER A 56 17.17 5.53 -11.30
N ILE A 57 17.01 4.20 -11.35
CA ILE A 57 15.73 3.53 -11.05
C ILE A 57 15.31 3.77 -9.59
N ILE A 58 16.25 3.71 -8.63
CA ILE A 58 15.94 3.99 -7.22
C ILE A 58 15.49 5.43 -7.03
N LEU A 59 16.24 6.39 -7.57
CA LEU A 59 15.94 7.81 -7.45
C LEU A 59 14.60 8.16 -8.11
N GLU A 60 14.23 7.47 -9.18
CA GLU A 60 12.90 7.59 -9.80
C GLU A 60 11.81 6.95 -8.92
N ALA A 61 12.04 5.77 -8.35
CA ALA A 61 11.03 5.05 -7.58
C ALA A 61 10.71 5.72 -6.22
N ILE A 62 11.70 6.29 -5.54
CA ILE A 62 11.55 6.96 -4.23
C ILE A 62 10.39 7.98 -4.21
N PRO A 63 10.35 9.00 -5.09
CA PRO A 63 9.28 10.00 -5.08
C PRO A 63 7.90 9.36 -5.34
N PHE A 64 7.80 8.39 -6.26
CA PHE A 64 6.54 7.71 -6.51
C PHE A 64 6.06 6.89 -5.31
N VAL A 65 6.96 6.20 -4.61
CA VAL A 65 6.64 5.46 -3.39
C VAL A 65 6.24 6.40 -2.26
N MET A 66 6.93 7.53 -2.09
CA MET A 66 6.58 8.54 -1.10
C MET A 66 5.19 9.12 -1.34
N ILE A 67 4.88 9.49 -2.59
CA ILE A 67 3.54 9.96 -2.98
C ILE A 67 2.50 8.87 -2.73
N GLY A 68 2.79 7.62 -3.10
CA GLY A 68 1.92 6.48 -2.82
C GLY A 68 1.63 6.27 -1.34
N ALA A 69 2.65 6.37 -0.49
CA ALA A 69 2.53 6.29 0.96
C ALA A 69 1.73 7.47 1.54
N PHE A 70 1.91 8.67 1.00
CA PHE A 70 1.15 9.85 1.39
C PHE A 70 -0.33 9.71 1.01
N ILE A 71 -0.64 9.34 -0.24
CA ILE A 71 -2.00 9.05 -0.70
C ILE A 71 -2.62 7.94 0.15
N SER A 72 -1.87 6.88 0.44
CA SER A 72 -2.32 5.79 1.31
C SER A 72 -2.71 6.27 2.71
N SER A 73 -2.01 7.29 3.23
CA SER A 73 -2.32 7.93 4.51
C SER A 73 -3.57 8.81 4.43
N ILE A 74 -3.75 9.56 3.33
CA ILE A 74 -4.99 10.32 3.07
C ILE A 74 -6.19 9.38 2.95
N ILE A 75 -6.08 8.29 2.19
CA ILE A 75 -7.11 7.25 2.09
C ILE A 75 -7.43 6.70 3.50
N GLN A 76 -6.41 6.58 4.36
CA GLN A 76 -6.63 6.17 5.75
C GLN A 76 -7.43 7.18 6.58
N ILE A 77 -7.39 8.47 6.26
CA ILE A 77 -8.16 9.50 6.98
C ILE A 77 -9.55 9.69 6.34
N PHE A 78 -9.64 9.74 5.02
CA PHE A 78 -10.87 10.10 4.29
C PHE A 78 -11.84 8.93 4.08
N VAL A 79 -11.34 7.70 3.94
CA VAL A 79 -12.21 6.56 3.61
C VAL A 79 -12.75 5.90 4.89
N SER A 80 -13.87 6.37 5.43
CA SER A 80 -14.47 5.72 6.61
C SER A 80 -14.84 4.26 6.34
N GLU A 81 -14.66 3.38 7.33
CA GLU A 81 -15.05 1.96 7.30
C GLU A 81 -16.53 1.78 6.91
N LYS A 82 -17.39 2.73 7.32
CA LYS A 82 -18.82 2.74 6.96
C LYS A 82 -19.06 2.92 5.47
N THR A 83 -18.23 3.73 4.79
CA THR A 83 -18.31 3.97 3.34
C THR A 83 -17.87 2.73 2.57
N ILE A 84 -16.79 2.10 3.03
CA ILE A 84 -16.30 0.83 2.48
C ILE A 84 -17.39 -0.22 2.63
N ALA A 85 -17.93 -0.39 3.84
CA ALA A 85 -18.93 -1.40 4.11
C ALA A 85 -20.18 -1.20 3.25
N LYS A 86 -20.68 0.03 3.10
CA LYS A 86 -21.89 0.30 2.31
C LYS A 86 -21.72 0.04 0.81
N ILE A 87 -20.54 0.32 0.25
CA ILE A 87 -20.24 0.13 -1.18
C ILE A 87 -19.94 -1.34 -1.49
N ILE A 88 -19.19 -2.00 -0.60
CA ILE A 88 -18.66 -3.35 -0.82
C ILE A 88 -19.65 -4.45 -0.37
N LEU A 89 -20.39 -4.27 0.73
CA LEU A 89 -21.26 -5.33 1.26
C LEU A 89 -22.58 -5.49 0.49
N LYS A 90 -22.88 -4.64 -0.51
CA LYS A 90 -24.15 -4.79 -1.24
C LYS A 90 -24.19 -6.06 -2.09
N SER A 91 -23.07 -6.45 -2.71
CA SER A 91 -22.89 -7.79 -3.30
C SER A 91 -21.41 -8.05 -3.62
N ARG A 92 -20.97 -9.32 -3.51
CA ARG A 92 -19.59 -9.73 -3.80
C ARG A 92 -19.15 -9.33 -5.21
N PHE A 93 -20.01 -9.51 -6.21
CA PHE A 93 -19.71 -9.19 -7.61
C PHE A 93 -19.58 -7.68 -7.85
N VAL A 94 -20.47 -6.87 -7.26
CA VAL A 94 -20.38 -5.40 -7.39
C VAL A 94 -19.07 -4.88 -6.79
N GLY A 95 -18.62 -5.44 -5.66
CA GLY A 95 -17.33 -5.09 -5.07
C GLY A 95 -16.15 -5.36 -6.02
N LEU A 96 -16.15 -6.50 -6.71
CA LEU A 96 -15.13 -6.86 -7.72
C LEU A 96 -15.12 -5.91 -8.92
N VAL A 97 -16.30 -5.57 -9.44
CA VAL A 97 -16.45 -4.64 -10.57
C VAL A 97 -15.97 -3.25 -10.18
N ILE A 98 -16.37 -2.74 -9.02
CA ILE A 98 -15.94 -1.43 -8.53
C ILE A 98 -14.42 -1.40 -8.34
N ALA A 99 -13.85 -2.42 -7.70
CA ALA A 99 -12.40 -2.53 -7.53
C ALA A 99 -11.64 -2.56 -8.87
N SER A 100 -12.20 -3.23 -9.87
CA SER A 100 -11.60 -3.27 -11.21
C SER A 100 -11.69 -1.93 -11.93
N LEU A 101 -12.80 -1.21 -11.79
CA LEU A 101 -12.97 0.13 -12.36
C LEU A 101 -12.10 1.19 -11.69
N MET A 102 -11.79 1.04 -10.40
CA MET A 102 -10.82 1.92 -9.73
C MET A 102 -9.45 1.88 -10.41
N GLY A 103 -9.08 0.79 -11.09
CA GLY A 103 -7.85 0.73 -11.87
C GLY A 103 -7.78 1.71 -13.04
N LEU A 104 -8.91 2.08 -13.63
CA LEU A 104 -8.94 3.13 -14.66
C LEU A 104 -8.74 4.53 -14.07
N ILE A 105 -9.22 4.75 -12.84
CA ILE A 105 -9.22 6.07 -12.20
C ILE A 105 -7.88 6.35 -11.52
N PHE A 106 -7.21 5.31 -11.01
CA PHE A 106 -5.99 5.42 -10.23
C PHE A 106 -4.79 4.86 -11.00
N PRO A 107 -4.11 5.67 -11.84
CA PRO A 107 -2.87 5.28 -12.51
C PRO A 107 -1.70 5.31 -11.52
N VAL A 108 -1.66 4.34 -10.62
CA VAL A 108 -0.66 4.24 -9.55
C VAL A 108 0.42 3.25 -9.95
N CYS A 109 1.68 3.52 -9.61
CA CYS A 109 2.76 2.57 -9.83
C CYS A 109 2.60 1.32 -8.94
N GLU A 110 3.09 0.18 -9.40
CA GLU A 110 3.07 -1.08 -8.64
C GLU A 110 3.81 -0.96 -7.29
N CYS A 111 4.78 -0.06 -7.17
CA CYS A 111 5.48 0.19 -5.91
C CYS A 111 4.55 0.83 -4.85
N ALA A 112 3.56 1.63 -5.28
CA ALA A 112 2.63 2.33 -4.40
C ALA A 112 1.35 1.54 -4.10
N ILE A 113 1.03 0.50 -4.88
CA ILE A 113 -0.22 -0.24 -4.69
C ILE A 113 -0.21 -1.13 -3.45
N VAL A 114 0.95 -1.67 -3.09
CA VAL A 114 1.11 -2.56 -1.93
C VAL A 114 0.76 -1.88 -0.60
N PRO A 115 1.29 -0.68 -0.27
CA PRO A 115 0.89 0.02 0.96
C PRO A 115 -0.59 0.40 0.95
N ILE A 116 -1.14 0.82 -0.19
CA ILE A 116 -2.57 1.16 -0.32
C ILE A 116 -3.43 -0.07 -0.03
N MET A 117 -3.14 -1.21 -0.68
CA MET A 117 -3.83 -2.47 -0.45
C MET A 117 -3.79 -2.87 1.02
N ARG A 118 -2.62 -2.81 1.67
CA ARG A 118 -2.47 -3.13 3.10
C ARG A 118 -3.32 -2.22 3.99
N ARG A 119 -3.42 -0.92 3.69
CA ARG A 119 -4.30 -0.01 4.44
C ARG A 119 -5.78 -0.32 4.22
N LEU A 120 -6.18 -0.65 2.99
CA LEU A 120 -7.56 -1.05 2.67
C LEU A 120 -7.96 -2.32 3.44
N LEU A 121 -7.07 -3.32 3.51
CA LEU A 121 -7.28 -4.54 4.30
C LEU A 121 -7.45 -4.24 5.80
N LYS A 122 -6.61 -3.34 6.35
CA LYS A 122 -6.72 -2.91 7.76
C LYS A 122 -8.04 -2.20 8.07
N LYS A 123 -8.72 -1.62 7.07
CA LYS A 123 -10.05 -1.02 7.18
C LYS A 123 -11.21 -1.99 6.96
N GLY A 124 -10.92 -3.28 6.88
CA GLY A 124 -11.95 -4.31 6.69
C GLY A 124 -12.38 -4.54 5.24
N VAL A 125 -11.66 -4.03 4.24
CA VAL A 125 -11.87 -4.46 2.85
C VAL A 125 -11.54 -5.95 2.75
N PRO A 126 -12.43 -6.80 2.21
CA PRO A 126 -12.13 -8.20 1.98
C PRO A 126 -10.93 -8.39 1.05
N LEU A 127 -10.08 -9.40 1.33
CA LEU A 127 -8.86 -9.63 0.57
C LEU A 127 -9.11 -9.81 -0.92
N TYR A 128 -10.16 -10.53 -1.31
CA TYR A 128 -10.50 -10.73 -2.71
C TYR A 128 -10.72 -9.42 -3.48
N ILE A 129 -11.27 -8.38 -2.84
CA ILE A 129 -11.47 -7.07 -3.46
C ILE A 129 -10.15 -6.31 -3.54
N ALA A 130 -9.36 -6.36 -2.48
CA ALA A 130 -8.05 -5.72 -2.43
C ALA A 130 -7.10 -6.29 -3.49
N VAL A 131 -7.10 -7.61 -3.69
CA VAL A 131 -6.34 -8.30 -4.76
C VAL A 131 -6.87 -7.94 -6.15
N THR A 132 -8.18 -7.87 -6.32
CA THR A 132 -8.79 -7.45 -7.61
C THR A 132 -8.35 -6.04 -7.99
N PHE A 133 -8.40 -5.10 -7.03
CA PHE A 133 -7.89 -3.75 -7.22
C PHE A 133 -6.39 -3.76 -7.56
N MET A 134 -5.60 -4.55 -6.82
CA MET A 134 -4.16 -4.67 -7.03
C MET A 134 -3.81 -5.11 -8.45
N LEU A 135 -4.57 -6.05 -9.00
CA LEU A 135 -4.38 -6.54 -10.37
C LEU A 135 -4.91 -5.57 -11.41
N ALA A 136 -6.08 -4.98 -11.18
CA ALA A 136 -6.71 -4.11 -12.15
C ALA A 136 -5.93 -2.83 -12.41
N VAL A 137 -5.37 -2.18 -11.37
CA VAL A 137 -4.65 -0.91 -11.50
C VAL A 137 -3.59 -0.90 -12.60
N PRO A 138 -2.60 -1.81 -12.65
CA PRO A 138 -1.62 -1.81 -13.74
C PRO A 138 -2.19 -2.31 -15.07
N ILE A 139 -3.23 -3.16 -15.05
CA ILE A 139 -3.75 -3.82 -16.24
C ILE A 139 -4.62 -2.90 -17.10
N VAL A 140 -5.55 -2.17 -16.46
CA VAL A 140 -6.47 -1.25 -17.15
C VAL A 140 -6.03 0.20 -17.05
N ASN A 141 -4.78 0.45 -16.64
CA ASN A 141 -4.19 1.78 -16.56
C ASN A 141 -4.22 2.47 -17.93
N PRO A 142 -4.80 3.68 -18.06
CA PRO A 142 -4.77 4.44 -19.31
C PRO A 142 -3.36 4.63 -19.89
N VAL A 143 -2.34 4.78 -19.04
CA VAL A 143 -0.93 4.91 -19.46
C VAL A 143 -0.42 3.62 -20.11
N VAL A 144 -0.79 2.46 -19.55
CA VAL A 144 -0.41 1.14 -20.09
C VAL A 144 -1.21 0.80 -21.35
N LEU A 145 -2.47 1.22 -21.42
CA LEU A 145 -3.29 1.09 -22.63
C LEU A 145 -2.75 2.00 -23.74
N ALA A 146 -2.31 3.22 -23.42
CA ALA A 146 -1.66 4.11 -24.37
C ALA A 146 -0.33 3.54 -24.87
N SER A 147 0.52 2.97 -23.99
CA SER A 147 1.77 2.34 -24.46
C SER A 147 1.50 1.14 -25.37
N THR A 148 0.44 0.38 -25.09
CA THR A 148 -0.03 -0.71 -25.97
C THR A 148 -0.49 -0.15 -27.32
N TYR A 149 -1.22 0.97 -27.34
CA TYR A 149 -1.63 1.62 -28.58
C TYR A 149 -0.44 1.99 -29.47
N TYR A 150 0.60 2.58 -28.87
CA TYR A 150 1.83 2.93 -29.59
C TYR A 150 2.62 1.69 -30.06
N ALA A 151 2.67 0.64 -29.25
CA ALA A 151 3.40 -0.59 -29.59
C ALA A 151 2.79 -1.36 -30.76
N PHE A 152 1.47 -1.30 -30.95
CA PHE A 152 0.74 -2.00 -32.02
C PHE A 152 0.34 -1.08 -33.18
N SER A 153 1.17 -0.08 -33.50
CA SER A 153 1.01 0.79 -34.68
C SER A 153 -0.35 1.51 -34.77
N GLY A 154 -1.00 1.79 -33.63
CA GLY A 154 -2.31 2.45 -33.60
C GLY A 154 -3.51 1.52 -33.75
N GLU A 155 -3.33 0.20 -33.68
CA GLU A 155 -4.44 -0.75 -33.70
C GLU A 155 -5.24 -0.74 -32.38
N VAL A 156 -6.35 0.01 -32.37
CA VAL A 156 -7.25 0.13 -31.21
C VAL A 156 -7.83 -1.22 -30.77
N TYR A 157 -7.97 -2.17 -31.70
CA TYR A 157 -8.48 -3.52 -31.41
C TYR A 157 -7.64 -4.23 -30.33
N MET A 158 -6.32 -4.17 -30.43
CA MET A 158 -5.40 -4.82 -29.48
C MET A 158 -5.48 -4.17 -28.08
N VAL A 159 -5.65 -2.84 -28.04
CA VAL A 159 -5.82 -2.10 -26.77
C VAL A 159 -7.11 -2.49 -26.08
N PHE A 160 -8.21 -2.55 -26.83
CA PHE A 160 -9.51 -2.94 -26.28
C PHE A 160 -9.51 -4.39 -25.81
N LEU A 161 -8.89 -5.30 -26.59
CA LEU A 161 -8.75 -6.70 -26.22
C LEU A 161 -7.93 -6.85 -24.94
N ARG A 162 -6.79 -6.17 -24.82
CA ARG A 162 -5.97 -6.15 -23.60
C ARG A 162 -6.75 -5.62 -22.40
N GLY A 163 -7.42 -4.48 -22.55
CA GLY A 163 -8.21 -3.86 -21.49
C GLY A 163 -9.35 -4.76 -21.02
N LEU A 164 -10.10 -5.34 -21.95
CA LEU A 164 -11.25 -6.20 -21.65
C LEU A 164 -10.81 -7.53 -21.02
N LEU A 165 -9.86 -8.25 -21.63
CA LEU A 165 -9.32 -9.50 -21.08
C LEU A 165 -8.66 -9.27 -19.72
N GLY A 166 -7.97 -8.14 -19.58
CA GLY A 166 -7.37 -7.71 -18.34
C GLY A 166 -8.40 -7.45 -17.24
N PHE A 167 -9.45 -6.71 -17.54
CA PHE A 167 -10.55 -6.44 -16.62
C PHE A 167 -11.27 -7.73 -16.19
N VAL A 168 -11.59 -8.60 -17.14
CA VAL A 168 -12.24 -9.89 -16.88
C VAL A 168 -11.32 -10.81 -16.06
N SER A 169 -10.03 -10.88 -16.38
CA SER A 169 -9.08 -11.71 -15.62
C SER A 169 -8.92 -11.23 -14.18
N ALA A 170 -8.85 -9.93 -13.93
CA ALA A 170 -8.82 -9.38 -12.56
C ALA A 170 -10.06 -9.79 -11.74
N ILE A 171 -11.26 -9.67 -12.32
CA ILE A 171 -12.51 -10.10 -11.67
C ILE A 171 -12.51 -11.61 -11.41
N LEU A 172 -12.09 -12.41 -12.38
CA LEU A 172 -12.03 -13.88 -12.25
C LEU A 172 -11.08 -14.29 -11.13
N ILE A 173 -9.87 -13.72 -11.10
CA ILE A 173 -8.88 -13.99 -10.04
C ILE A 173 -9.44 -13.56 -8.68
N GLY A 174 -10.01 -12.37 -8.59
CA GLY A 174 -10.70 -11.91 -7.40
C GLY A 174 -11.79 -12.86 -6.93
N HIS A 175 -12.64 -13.32 -7.83
CA HIS A 175 -13.70 -14.26 -7.53
C HIS A 175 -13.16 -15.60 -7.01
N ILE A 176 -12.11 -16.14 -7.63
CA ILE A 176 -11.43 -17.37 -7.20
C ILE A 176 -10.86 -17.19 -5.79
N VAL A 177 -10.15 -16.08 -5.53
CA VAL A 177 -9.61 -15.76 -4.19
C VAL A 177 -10.74 -15.68 -3.16
N GLY A 178 -11.87 -15.08 -3.52
CA GLY A 178 -13.06 -15.01 -2.65
C GLY A 178 -13.65 -16.39 -2.32
N ILE A 179 -13.64 -17.33 -3.26
CA ILE A 179 -14.10 -18.71 -3.02
C ILE A 179 -13.14 -19.45 -2.08
N ILE A 180 -11.83 -19.35 -2.31
CA ILE A 180 -10.81 -20.00 -1.48
C ILE A 180 -10.93 -19.50 -0.03
N GLN A 181 -11.04 -18.18 0.14
CA GLN A 181 -11.11 -17.56 1.45
C GLN A 181 -12.42 -17.89 2.20
N TYR A 182 -13.52 -18.12 1.48
CA TYR A 182 -14.77 -18.61 2.06
C TYR A 182 -14.67 -20.06 2.54
N LYS A 183 -13.89 -20.89 1.83
CA LYS A 183 -13.66 -22.30 2.18
C LYS A 183 -12.78 -22.47 3.42
N ASP A 184 -11.81 -21.59 3.62
CA ASP A 184 -10.92 -21.63 4.78
C ASP A 184 -11.56 -21.05 6.06
N ASN A 185 -12.57 -20.19 5.94
CA ASN A 185 -13.30 -19.58 7.06
C ASN A 185 -14.83 -19.64 6.92
N PRO A 186 -15.44 -20.84 6.87
CA PRO A 186 -16.89 -20.98 6.69
C PRO A 186 -17.72 -20.48 7.89
N LEU A 187 -17.10 -20.24 9.05
CA LEU A 187 -17.77 -19.78 10.28
C LEU A 187 -17.64 -18.27 10.55
N LYS A 188 -16.78 -17.55 9.82
CA LYS A 188 -16.69 -16.08 9.93
C LYS A 188 -17.64 -15.43 8.91
N ASN A 189 -18.88 -15.85 8.96
CA ASN A 189 -19.90 -15.44 8.02
C ASN A 189 -21.14 -15.02 8.82
N ASN A 190 -20.91 -14.01 9.69
CA ASN A 190 -21.88 -13.04 10.20
C ASN A 190 -21.22 -12.00 11.13
N ASP A 191 -19.97 -12.22 11.54
CA ASP A 191 -19.22 -11.18 12.24
C ASP A 191 -18.55 -10.26 11.22
N LEU A 192 -19.26 -9.17 10.92
CA LEU A 192 -18.65 -7.85 10.83
C LEU A 192 -17.45 -7.80 11.80
N PRO A 193 -16.30 -7.20 11.44
CA PRO A 193 -15.24 -6.99 12.41
C PRO A 193 -15.74 -5.98 13.47
N GLU A 194 -16.40 -6.49 14.50
CA GLU A 194 -16.44 -5.89 15.81
C GLU A 194 -15.10 -6.22 16.48
N HIS A 195 -14.50 -5.21 17.11
CA HIS A 195 -13.21 -5.19 17.80
C HIS A 195 -11.95 -5.04 16.92
N ILE A 196 -11.71 -3.79 16.50
CA ILE A 196 -10.37 -3.22 16.61
C ILE A 196 -10.27 -2.68 18.03
N ASP A 197 -9.70 -3.48 18.92
CA ASP A 197 -9.14 -2.98 20.16
C ASP A 197 -8.10 -1.92 19.79
N SER A 198 -8.49 -0.68 20.05
CA SER A 198 -7.61 0.47 19.89
C SER A 198 -6.56 0.39 20.98
N ASP A 199 -5.39 -0.17 20.63
CA ASP A 199 -4.14 0.13 21.33
C ASP A 199 -3.83 1.62 21.13
N CYS A 200 -4.46 2.44 21.95
CA CYS A 200 -4.03 3.80 22.23
C CYS A 200 -3.42 3.76 23.63
N GLY A 201 -2.10 3.72 23.67
CA GLY A 201 -1.33 3.97 24.87
C GLY A 201 -1.65 5.34 25.45
N HIS A 202 -2.53 5.36 26.44
CA HIS A 202 -2.55 6.36 27.49
C HIS A 202 -2.65 5.64 28.84
N LYS A 203 -1.50 5.55 29.52
CA LYS A 203 -1.42 5.27 30.94
C LYS A 203 -2.11 6.40 31.71
N LEU A 204 -3.40 6.24 31.98
CA LEU A 204 -4.12 6.97 33.02
C LEU A 204 -4.36 5.97 34.16
N HIS A 205 -3.38 5.81 35.04
CA HIS A 205 -3.53 4.97 36.24
C HIS A 205 -4.39 5.73 37.26
N HIS A 206 -5.71 5.59 37.15
CA HIS A 206 -6.61 5.79 38.28
C HIS A 206 -6.59 4.54 39.16
N HIS A 207 -6.01 4.67 40.35
CA HIS A 207 -6.16 3.73 41.46
C HIS A 207 -7.63 3.62 41.86
N HIS A 208 -8.24 2.44 41.76
CA HIS A 208 -9.31 2.02 42.67
C HIS A 208 -9.30 0.50 42.85
N SER A 209 -9.52 0.11 44.09
CA SER A 209 -9.31 -1.20 44.71
C SER A 209 -10.56 -2.09 44.70
N CYS A 210 -10.31 -3.41 44.81
CA CYS A 210 -11.18 -4.50 45.33
C CYS A 210 -12.07 -5.28 44.33
N SER A 211 -11.80 -6.59 44.15
CA SER A 211 -12.53 -7.70 44.82
C SER A 211 -12.12 -9.09 44.26
N CYS A 212 -12.26 -10.13 45.07
CA CYS A 212 -11.77 -11.51 44.94
C CYS A 212 -12.42 -12.37 43.83
N GLY A 213 -11.71 -13.43 43.37
CA GLY A 213 -12.35 -14.75 43.15
C GLY A 213 -12.12 -15.51 41.82
N HIS A 214 -11.33 -16.59 41.94
CA HIS A 214 -11.47 -17.91 41.30
C HIS A 214 -10.87 -18.26 39.91
N ASP A 215 -10.02 -19.29 39.97
CA ASP A 215 -9.45 -20.10 38.89
C ASP A 215 -10.49 -20.98 38.17
N HIS A 216 -10.35 -21.10 36.85
CA HIS A 216 -10.74 -22.32 36.13
C HIS A 216 -9.64 -22.72 35.15
N HIS A 217 -8.94 -23.79 35.53
CA HIS A 217 -8.10 -24.62 34.67
C HIS A 217 -9.00 -25.48 33.77
N ALA A 218 -8.79 -25.45 32.45
CA ALA A 218 -9.19 -26.54 31.54
C ALA A 218 -8.07 -26.82 30.52
N LYS A 219 -7.30 -27.87 30.84
CA LYS A 219 -6.55 -28.76 29.94
C LYS A 219 -7.45 -29.24 28.78
N ASP A 220 -7.03 -29.71 27.61
CA ASP A 220 -5.77 -29.97 26.90
C ASP A 220 -6.22 -30.59 25.54
N SER A 221 -5.31 -30.67 24.57
CA SER A 221 -5.20 -31.74 23.55
C SER A 221 -5.04 -31.28 22.10
N ARG A 222 -3.82 -30.82 21.80
CA ARG A 222 -2.95 -31.34 20.72
C ARG A 222 -3.45 -31.32 19.27
N ASN A 223 -2.74 -30.52 18.46
CA ASN A 223 -1.97 -31.06 17.35
C ASN A 223 -0.47 -30.84 17.63
N SER A 224 0.11 -31.74 18.43
CA SER A 224 1.48 -31.70 18.98
C SER A 224 2.53 -32.35 18.07
N ILE A 225 2.45 -32.13 16.75
CA ILE A 225 3.44 -32.68 15.82
C ILE A 225 4.46 -31.61 15.41
N PHE A 226 4.08 -30.34 15.33
CA PHE A 226 4.97 -29.28 14.83
C PHE A 226 5.89 -28.68 15.91
N SER A 227 5.53 -28.77 17.20
CA SER A 227 6.37 -28.26 18.29
C SER A 227 7.51 -29.21 18.66
N LYS A 228 7.39 -30.51 18.36
CA LYS A 228 8.38 -31.53 18.73
C LYS A 228 9.58 -31.56 17.78
N THR A 229 9.44 -31.01 16.58
CA THR A 229 10.51 -30.89 15.57
C THR A 229 11.34 -29.63 15.77
N GLY A 230 10.75 -28.54 16.28
CA GLY A 230 11.48 -27.31 16.62
C GLY A 230 12.48 -27.51 17.75
N SER A 231 12.12 -28.29 18.78
CA SER A 231 12.99 -28.52 19.94
C SER A 231 14.18 -29.46 19.67
N ILE A 232 14.23 -30.15 18.52
CA ILE A 232 15.37 -31.03 18.17
C ILE A 232 16.45 -30.24 17.41
N ILE A 233 16.09 -29.17 16.71
CA ILE A 233 17.03 -28.37 15.91
C ILE A 233 17.86 -27.42 16.81
N GLU A 234 17.31 -27.02 17.96
CA GLU A 234 17.95 -26.04 18.83
C GLU A 234 19.07 -26.63 19.71
N HIS A 235 19.11 -27.96 19.91
CA HIS A 235 20.15 -28.63 20.70
C HIS A 235 21.35 -29.14 19.89
N THR A 236 21.36 -28.99 18.55
CA THR A 236 22.49 -29.41 17.69
C THR A 236 23.32 -28.23 17.16
N SER A 237 22.95 -26.99 17.50
CA SER A 237 23.62 -25.78 17.00
C SER A 237 24.65 -25.18 17.97
N LEU A 238 24.95 -25.89 19.07
CA LEU A 238 25.95 -25.50 20.07
C LEU A 238 26.86 -26.70 20.42
N GLU A 239 27.52 -27.26 19.41
CA GLU A 239 28.87 -27.87 19.51
C GLU A 239 29.62 -27.60 18.19
#